data_AF-Q5C3K0-F1
#
_entry.id   AF-Q5C3K0-F1
#
_cell.length_a   1.000
_cell.length_b   1.000
_cell.length_c   1.000
_cell.angle_alpha   90.00
_cell.angle_beta   90.00
_cell.angle_gamma   90.00
#
_symmetry.space_group_name_H-M   'P 1'
#
loop_
_entity.id
_entity.type
_entity.pdbx_description
1 polymer ?
#
loop_
_entity_poly.entity_id
_entity_poly.type
_entity_poly.pdbx_seq_one_letter_code
_entity_poly.pdbx_strand_id
1 'polypeptide(L)'
;LWSTSVTLFELHTGQIMFPGKTNNEMLRLMMEVKGRIPGRVIRRGMFRTQHFDEQCNFLYHEVDKVTQKEKTTVIRNLQPTRDLMTDLIGQSKLSEPISRKVTQFRDLLEKTLMLDPTRRISLNEALQHPFITERMSAAAETVNPTQ
;
A
#
# COMPACT_ATOMS: atom_id res chain seq x y z
N LEU A 1 6.65 -2.21 -11.34
CA LEU A 1 6.77 -1.51 -10.04
C LEU A 1 5.58 -1.79 -9.14
N TRP A 2 4.35 -1.40 -9.46
CA TRP A 2 3.18 -1.67 -8.59
C TRP A 2 3.07 -3.14 -8.15
N SER A 3 3.00 -4.07 -9.12
CA SER A 3 2.89 -5.51 -8.84
C SER A 3 4.05 -6.03 -8.00
N THR A 4 5.27 -5.59 -8.32
CA THR A 4 6.47 -5.93 -7.54
C THR A 4 6.35 -5.49 -6.09
N SER A 5 5.86 -4.28 -5.83
CA SER A 5 5.73 -3.74 -4.47
C SER A 5 4.71 -4.48 -3.64
N VAL A 6 3.55 -4.83 -4.22
CA VAL A 6 2.56 -5.64 -3.49
C VAL A 6 3.09 -7.05 -3.20
N THR A 7 3.90 -7.62 -4.10
CA THR A 7 4.60 -8.89 -3.85
C THR A 7 5.66 -8.75 -2.76
N LEU A 8 6.46 -7.68 -2.76
CA LEU A 8 7.44 -7.45 -1.69
C LEU A 8 6.77 -7.28 -0.33
N PHE A 9 5.64 -6.58 -0.27
CA PHE A 9 4.84 -6.46 0.95
C PHE A 9 4.38 -7.85 1.44
N GLU A 10 3.87 -8.68 0.54
CA GLU A 10 3.41 -10.03 0.85
C GLU A 10 4.56 -10.93 1.31
N LEU A 11 5.75 -10.83 0.70
CA LEU A 11 6.94 -11.56 1.14
C LEU A 11 7.38 -11.18 2.56
N HIS A 12 7.25 -9.90 2.94
CA HIS A 12 7.62 -9.42 4.27
C HIS A 12 6.60 -9.80 5.34
N THR A 13 5.30 -9.68 5.03
CA THR A 13 4.21 -9.82 6.02
C THR A 13 3.56 -11.20 6.02
N GLY A 14 3.72 -11.98 4.95
CA GLY A 14 2.94 -13.19 4.70
C GLY A 14 1.47 -12.92 4.36
N GLN A 15 1.08 -11.66 4.13
CA GLN A 15 -0.30 -11.27 3.86
C GLN A 15 -0.45 -10.58 2.50
N ILE A 16 -1.54 -10.91 1.80
CA ILE A 16 -1.90 -10.26 0.55
C ILE A 16 -2.21 -8.78 0.82
N MET A 17 -1.49 -7.88 0.17
CA MET A 17 -1.61 -6.44 0.42
C MET A 17 -3.01 -5.90 0.15
N PHE A 18 -3.65 -6.31 -0.96
CA PHE A 18 -4.97 -5.84 -1.35
C PHE A 18 -5.84 -7.04 -1.74
N PRO A 19 -6.54 -7.68 -0.77
CA PRO A 19 -7.34 -8.88 -1.02
C PRO A 19 -8.75 -8.52 -1.54
N GLY A 20 -8.83 -7.70 -2.59
CA GLY A 20 -10.11 -7.27 -3.16
C GLY A 20 -10.72 -8.34 -4.06
N LYS A 21 -12.04 -8.54 -3.96
CA LYS A 21 -12.80 -9.53 -4.74
C LYS A 21 -13.33 -8.98 -6.06
N THR A 22 -13.43 -7.65 -6.17
CA THR A 22 -13.84 -6.93 -7.37
C THR A 22 -12.89 -5.78 -7.66
N ASN A 23 -12.90 -5.25 -8.89
CA ASN A 23 -12.12 -4.05 -9.23
C ASN A 23 -12.52 -2.85 -8.35
N ASN A 24 -13.79 -2.74 -7.97
CA ASN A 24 -14.26 -1.67 -7.08
C ASN A 24 -13.67 -1.83 -5.67
N GLU A 25 -13.69 -3.04 -5.13
CA GLU A 25 -13.08 -3.33 -3.82
C GLU A 25 -11.55 -3.12 -3.84
N MET A 26 -10.88 -3.51 -4.92
CA MET A 26 -9.46 -3.23 -5.10
C MET A 26 -9.16 -1.72 -5.04
N LEU A 27 -9.94 -0.89 -5.76
CA LEU A 27 -9.76 0.56 -5.71
C LEU A 27 -10.01 1.13 -4.32
N ARG A 28 -11.00 0.61 -3.59
CA ARG A 28 -11.24 0.99 -2.19
C ARG A 28 -10.02 0.70 -1.32
N LEU A 29 -9.51 -0.53 -1.35
CA LEU A 29 -8.35 -0.96 -0.56
C LEU A 29 -7.09 -0.14 -0.89
N MET A 30 -6.88 0.19 -2.17
CA MET A 30 -5.79 1.07 -2.59
C MET A 30 -5.92 2.47 -1.98
N MET A 31 -7.14 3.01 -1.96
CA MET A 31 -7.41 4.34 -1.40
C MET A 31 -7.38 4.36 0.13
N GLU A 32 -7.69 3.25 0.81
CA GLU A 32 -7.53 3.14 2.27
C GLU A 32 -6.06 3.29 2.69
N VAL A 33 -5.12 2.90 1.83
CA VAL A 33 -3.67 3.08 2.05
C VAL A 33 -3.14 4.42 1.53
N LYS A 34 -3.55 4.83 0.32
CA LYS A 34 -2.95 5.99 -0.38
C LYS A 34 -3.80 7.26 -0.39
N GLY A 35 -5.01 7.18 0.14
CA GLY A 35 -6.02 8.24 0.04
C GLY A 35 -6.66 8.31 -1.34
N ARG A 36 -7.38 9.41 -1.59
CA ARG A 36 -8.17 9.61 -2.80
C ARG A 36 -7.31 9.60 -4.07
N ILE A 37 -7.78 8.89 -5.11
CA ILE A 37 -7.17 8.94 -6.44
C ILE A 37 -7.32 10.38 -7.00
N PRO A 38 -6.24 11.00 -7.50
CA PRO A 38 -6.31 12.34 -8.06
C PRO A 38 -7.30 12.41 -9.23
N GLY A 39 -8.18 13.43 -9.26
CA GLY A 39 -9.20 13.58 -10.30
C GLY A 39 -8.62 13.61 -11.72
N ARG A 40 -7.39 14.10 -11.91
CA ARG A 40 -6.68 14.05 -13.21
C ARG A 40 -6.43 12.62 -13.72
N VAL A 41 -6.22 11.67 -12.81
CA VAL A 41 -6.03 10.25 -13.13
C VAL A 41 -7.39 9.63 -13.46
N ILE A 42 -8.40 9.90 -12.63
CA ILE A 42 -9.77 9.39 -12.82
C ILE A 42 -10.33 9.80 -14.19
N ARG A 43 -10.19 11.08 -14.57
CA ARG A 43 -10.71 11.62 -15.83
C ARG A 43 -10.09 10.98 -17.08
N ARG A 44 -8.88 10.42 -16.98
CA ARG A 44 -8.22 9.67 -18.07
C ARG A 44 -8.67 8.21 -18.15
N GLY A 45 -9.36 7.70 -17.13
CA GLY A 45 -9.82 6.32 -17.06
C GLY A 45 -10.98 6.04 -18.02
N MET A 46 -10.85 4.97 -18.79
CA MET A 46 -11.91 4.46 -19.68
C MET A 46 -13.12 3.98 -18.88
N PHE A 47 -12.90 3.25 -17.79
CA PHE A 47 -13.95 2.67 -16.94
C PHE A 47 -14.34 3.57 -15.75
N ARG A 48 -14.02 4.88 -15.80
CA ARG A 48 -14.21 5.78 -14.65
C ARG A 48 -15.65 5.83 -14.15
N THR A 49 -16.63 5.78 -15.05
CA THR A 49 -18.06 5.88 -14.74
C THR A 49 -18.60 4.68 -13.96
N GLN A 50 -17.87 3.56 -13.94
CA GLN A 50 -18.22 2.39 -13.14
C GLN A 50 -17.81 2.53 -11.65
N HIS A 51 -16.98 3.51 -11.31
CA HIS A 51 -16.35 3.61 -9.99
C HIS A 51 -16.35 5.03 -9.42
N PHE A 52 -16.61 6.04 -10.24
CA PHE A 52 -16.58 7.44 -9.84
C PHE A 52 -17.74 8.21 -10.46
N ASP A 53 -18.28 9.17 -9.70
CA ASP A 53 -19.23 10.15 -10.22
C ASP A 53 -18.53 11.28 -11.00
N GLU A 54 -19.33 12.21 -11.54
CA GLU A 54 -18.82 13.37 -12.29
C GLU A 54 -17.91 14.27 -11.46
N GLN A 55 -18.14 14.36 -10.15
CA GLN A 55 -17.32 15.11 -9.19
C GLN A 55 -16.08 14.32 -8.73
N CYS A 56 -15.80 13.15 -9.35
CA CYS A 56 -14.71 12.25 -9.01
C CYS A 56 -14.79 11.70 -7.58
N ASN A 57 -15.98 11.63 -6.98
CA ASN A 57 -16.21 10.90 -5.73
C ASN A 57 -16.31 9.42 -6.02
N PHE A 58 -15.91 8.58 -5.08
CA PHE A 58 -15.88 7.14 -5.29
C PHE A 58 -17.27 6.54 -5.06
N LEU A 59 -17.70 5.70 -6.00
CA LEU A 59 -18.92 4.91 -5.93
C LEU A 59 -18.55 3.53 -5.39
N TYR A 60 -18.81 3.29 -4.11
CA TYR A 60 -18.52 1.99 -3.50
C TYR A 60 -19.71 1.05 -3.67
N HIS A 61 -19.46 -0.10 -4.29
CA HIS A 61 -20.47 -1.13 -4.52
C HIS A 61 -20.39 -2.17 -3.39
N GLU A 62 -21.44 -2.26 -2.59
CA GLU A 62 -21.56 -3.18 -1.47
C GLU A 62 -22.85 -4.00 -1.59
N VAL A 63 -22.86 -5.18 -1.00
CA VAL A 63 -24.10 -5.96 -0.83
C VAL A 63 -24.61 -5.67 0.57
N ASP A 64 -25.83 -5.15 0.67
CA ASP A 64 -26.47 -4.90 1.95
C ASP A 64 -26.62 -6.23 2.71
N LYS A 65 -26.06 -6.28 3.92
CA LYS A 65 -25.94 -7.53 4.69
C LYS A 65 -27.29 -8.12 5.09
N VAL A 66 -28.33 -7.29 5.22
CA VAL A 66 -29.66 -7.71 5.65
C VAL A 66 -30.49 -8.11 4.42
N THR A 67 -30.52 -7.25 3.41
CA THR A 67 -31.41 -7.42 2.25
C THR A 67 -30.78 -8.23 1.11
N GLN A 68 -29.47 -8.48 1.15
CA GLN A 68 -28.69 -9.15 0.11
C GLN A 68 -28.79 -8.46 -1.27
N LYS A 69 -29.16 -7.17 -1.29
CA LYS A 69 -29.25 -6.38 -2.52
C LYS A 69 -28.00 -5.54 -2.73
N GLU A 70 -27.67 -5.32 -3.99
CA GLU A 70 -26.61 -4.38 -4.36
C GLU A 70 -27.00 -2.96 -3.94
N LYS A 71 -26.03 -2.28 -3.31
CA LYS A 71 -26.14 -0.91 -2.86
C LYS A 71 -24.89 -0.16 -3.30
N THR A 72 -25.09 1.03 -3.86
CA THR A 72 -23.99 1.94 -4.18
C THR A 72 -23.97 3.10 -3.20
N THR A 73 -22.85 3.28 -2.51
CA THR A 73 -22.64 4.37 -1.55
C THR A 73 -21.60 5.34 -2.09
N VAL A 74 -21.92 6.63 -2.10
CA VAL A 74 -20.99 7.68 -2.56
C VAL A 74 -20.06 8.10 -1.42
N ILE A 75 -18.77 7.85 -1.58
CA ILE A 75 -17.73 8.23 -0.62
C ILE A 75 -17.07 9.53 -1.09
N ARG A 76 -17.37 10.63 -0.38
CA ARG A 76 -16.88 11.99 -0.70
C ARG A 76 -15.56 12.33 -0.01
N ASN A 77 -15.39 11.90 1.24
CA ASN A 77 -14.21 12.18 2.05
C ASN A 77 -13.54 10.86 2.43
N LEU A 78 -12.62 10.39 1.59
CA LEU A 78 -11.85 9.19 1.85
C LEU A 78 -10.48 9.59 2.40
N GLN A 79 -10.30 9.35 3.70
CA GLN A 79 -9.03 9.51 4.39
C GLN A 79 -8.29 8.17 4.41
N PRO A 80 -6.95 8.15 4.31
CA PRO A 80 -6.19 6.94 4.55
C PRO A 80 -6.48 6.41 5.96
N THR A 81 -7.00 5.19 6.05
CA THR A 81 -7.34 4.53 7.32
C THR A 81 -6.36 3.41 7.65
N ARG A 82 -5.54 2.99 6.69
CA ARG A 82 -4.59 1.89 6.83
C ARG A 82 -3.17 2.42 6.79
N ASP A 83 -2.45 2.24 7.89
CA ASP A 83 -1.05 2.66 8.01
C ASP A 83 -0.10 1.52 7.63
N LEU A 84 0.76 1.78 6.63
CA LEU A 84 1.74 0.80 6.16
C LEU A 84 2.77 0.45 7.23
N MET A 85 3.16 1.39 8.10
CA MET A 85 4.16 1.08 9.12
C MET A 85 3.63 0.05 10.10
N THR A 86 2.39 0.23 10.54
CA THR A 86 1.69 -0.69 11.44
C THR A 86 1.62 -2.09 10.85
N ASP A 87 1.29 -2.22 9.56
CA ASP A 87 1.23 -3.52 8.88
C ASP A 87 2.60 -4.20 8.77
N LEU A 88 3.67 -3.42 8.52
CA LEU A 88 5.02 -3.95 8.32
C LEU A 88 5.68 -4.38 9.64
N ILE A 89 5.37 -3.72 10.75
CA ILE A 89 5.88 -4.10 12.09
C ILE A 89 5.05 -5.26 12.67
N GLY A 90 3.73 -5.24 12.45
CA GLY A 90 2.82 -6.17 13.11
C GLY A 90 2.89 -6.06 14.64
N GLN A 91 3.04 -7.19 15.32
CA GLN A 91 3.14 -7.27 16.79
C GLN A 91 4.59 -7.44 17.28
N SER A 92 5.57 -7.34 16.40
CA SER A 92 6.96 -7.69 16.70
C SER A 92 7.73 -6.50 17.30
N LYS A 93 8.50 -6.76 18.36
CA LYS A 93 9.55 -5.83 18.83
C LYS A 93 10.78 -6.02 17.96
N LEU A 94 11.10 -5.03 17.13
CA LEU A 94 12.24 -5.07 16.23
C LEU A 94 13.48 -4.46 16.88
N SER A 95 14.66 -5.04 16.62
CA SER A 95 15.93 -4.40 16.94
C SER A 95 16.12 -3.14 16.09
N GLU A 96 16.96 -2.20 16.54
CA GLU A 96 17.19 -0.94 15.82
C GLU A 96 17.63 -1.14 14.36
N PRO A 97 18.55 -2.07 14.01
CA PRO A 97 18.93 -2.31 12.62
C PRO A 97 17.76 -2.77 11.75
N ILE A 98 16.90 -3.64 12.28
CA ILE A 98 15.74 -4.17 11.55
C ILE A 98 14.68 -3.08 11.40
N SER A 99 14.39 -2.33 12.47
CA SER A 99 13.44 -1.22 12.46
C SER A 99 13.82 -0.18 11.39
N ARG A 100 15.11 0.19 11.31
CA ARG A 100 15.64 1.07 10.27
C ARG A 100 15.36 0.54 8.86
N LYS A 101 15.61 -0.76 8.63
CA LYS A 101 15.33 -1.40 7.34
C LYS A 101 13.84 -1.45 7.01
N VAL A 102 12.98 -1.69 7.98
CA VAL A 102 11.52 -1.63 7.81
C VAL A 102 11.06 -0.23 7.45
N THR A 103 11.60 0.82 8.08
CA THR A 103 11.31 2.20 7.70
C THR A 103 11.74 2.51 6.28
N GLN A 104 12.92 2.07 5.86
CA GLN A 104 13.39 2.22 4.48
C GLN A 104 12.51 1.43 3.49
N PHE A 105 12.04 0.25 3.89
CA PHE A 105 11.16 -0.57 3.07
C PHE A 105 9.80 0.11 2.86
N ARG A 106 9.20 0.63 3.94
CA ARG A 106 7.98 1.44 3.90
C ARG A 106 8.11 2.59 2.91
N ASP A 107 9.19 3.36 2.99
CA ASP A 107 9.44 4.51 2.11
C ASP A 107 9.53 4.08 0.62
N LEU A 108 10.20 2.96 0.33
CA LEU A 108 10.23 2.39 -1.02
C LEU A 108 8.82 1.98 -1.49
N LEU A 109 8.04 1.32 -0.63
CA LEU A 109 6.65 0.94 -0.94
C LEU A 109 5.80 2.17 -1.21
N GLU A 110 5.92 3.23 -0.40
CA GLU A 110 5.14 4.46 -0.58
C GLU A 110 5.39 5.13 -1.92
N LYS A 111 6.65 5.16 -2.36
CA LYS A 111 7.08 5.74 -3.64
C LYS A 111 6.69 4.89 -4.84
N THR A 112 6.69 3.57 -4.69
CA THR A 112 6.33 2.63 -5.79
C THR A 112 4.82 2.44 -5.93
N LEU A 113 4.05 2.58 -4.85
CA LEU A 113 2.59 2.45 -4.80
C LEU A 113 1.86 3.80 -4.99
N MET A 114 2.45 4.73 -5.75
CA MET A 114 1.75 5.97 -6.09
C MET A 114 0.61 5.68 -7.07
N LEU A 115 -0.59 6.16 -6.74
CA LEU A 115 -1.80 5.98 -7.55
C LEU A 115 -1.67 6.63 -8.93
N ASP A 116 -1.01 7.79 -9.00
CA ASP A 116 -0.62 8.42 -10.25
C ASP A 116 0.67 7.77 -10.79
N PRO A 117 0.63 7.08 -11.95
CA PRO A 117 1.80 6.41 -12.52
C PRO A 117 2.96 7.36 -12.79
N THR A 118 2.66 8.62 -13.14
CA THR A 118 3.67 9.63 -13.48
C THR A 118 4.45 10.12 -12.27
N ARG A 119 3.95 9.84 -11.05
CA ARG A 119 4.60 10.18 -9.79
C ARG A 119 5.25 8.98 -9.11
N ARG A 120 5.18 7.78 -9.69
CA ARG A 120 5.88 6.62 -9.15
C ARG A 120 7.38 6.81 -9.37
N ILE A 121 8.16 6.39 -8.40
CA ILE A 121 9.62 6.28 -8.53
C ILE A 121 9.98 5.49 -9.80
N SER A 122 11.02 5.90 -10.51
CA SER A 122 11.54 5.16 -11.65
C SER A 122 12.30 3.90 -11.21
N LEU A 123 12.57 2.99 -12.15
CA LEU A 123 13.33 1.78 -11.84
C LEU A 123 14.76 2.10 -11.37
N ASN A 124 15.42 3.04 -12.03
CA ASN A 124 16.79 3.44 -11.68
C ASN A 124 16.86 4.05 -10.27
N GLU A 125 15.92 4.93 -9.93
CA GLU A 125 15.83 5.50 -8.59
C GLU A 125 15.49 4.43 -7.53
N ALA A 126 14.62 3.47 -7.85
CA ALA A 126 14.28 2.38 -6.95
C ALA A 126 15.49 1.49 -6.66
N LEU A 127 16.32 1.18 -7.67
CA LEU A 127 17.56 0.41 -7.49
C LEU A 127 18.60 1.12 -6.63
N GLN A 128 18.57 2.46 -6.59
CA GLN A 128 19.44 3.28 -5.75
C GLN A 128 18.84 3.58 -4.37
N HIS A 129 17.67 3.04 -4.04
CA HIS A 129 16.98 3.32 -2.79
C HIS A 129 17.79 2.81 -1.58
N PRO A 130 17.84 3.54 -0.45
CA PRO A 130 18.56 3.13 0.77
C PRO A 130 18.19 1.73 1.27
N PHE A 131 16.93 1.33 1.07
CA PHE A 131 16.48 -0.04 1.38
C PHE A 131 17.34 -1.11 0.69
N ILE A 132 17.71 -0.88 -0.58
CA ILE A 132 18.48 -1.80 -1.42
C ILE A 132 19.98 -1.59 -1.25
N THR A 133 20.44 -0.34 -1.22
CA THR A 133 21.87 0.00 -1.31
C THR A 133 22.58 -0.04 0.04
N GLU A 134 21.93 0.34 1.13
CA GLU A 134 22.55 0.30 2.45
C GLU A 134 22.56 -1.13 3.00
N ARG A 135 23.68 -1.57 3.57
CA ARG A 135 23.71 -2.87 4.25
C ARG A 135 23.04 -2.76 5.61
N MET A 136 22.31 -3.80 5.99
CA MET A 136 21.86 -3.94 7.38
C MET A 136 23.11 -4.07 8.25
N SER A 137 23.32 -3.13 9.18
CA SER A 137 24.42 -3.22 10.13
C SER A 137 24.29 -4.53 10.89
N ALA A 138 25.29 -5.42 10.78
CA ALA A 138 25.31 -6.63 11.58
C ALA A 138 25.27 -6.21 13.05
N ALA A 139 24.22 -6.60 13.77
CA ALA A 139 24.32 -6.64 15.21
C ALA A 139 25.49 -7.58 15.52
N ALA A 140 26.49 -7.09 16.23
CA ALA A 140 27.49 -7.96 16.81
C ALA A 140 26.77 -8.87 17.81
N GLU A 141 26.33 -10.03 17.34
CA GLU A 141 26.06 -11.16 18.21
C GLU A 141 27.42 -11.66 18.72
N THR A 142 28.01 -10.91 19.66
CA THR A 142 28.99 -11.49 20.57
C THR A 142 28.21 -12.42 21.49
N VAL A 143 27.98 -13.65 21.02
CA VAL A 143 27.73 -14.79 21.87
C VAL A 143 28.96 -14.90 22.77
N ASN A 144 28.84 -14.49 24.03
CA ASN A 144 29.85 -14.77 25.04
C ASN A 144 30.06 -16.29 25.09
N PRO A 145 31.27 -16.81 24.85
CA PRO A 145 31.58 -18.18 25.24
C PRO A 145 31.64 -18.21 26.76
N THR A 146 30.73 -19.01 27.32
CA THR A 146 30.74 -19.68 28.62
C THR A 146 31.98 -19.43 29.50
N GLN A 147 31.76 -18.88 30.70
CA GLN A 147 32.56 -19.23 31.89
C GLN A 147 31.70 -20.12 32.78
#